data_AF-A0A3Q7YI64-F1
#
_entry.id   AF-A0A3Q7YI64-F1
#
_cell.length_a   1.000
_cell.length_b   1.000
_cell.length_c   1.000
_cell.angle_alpha   90.00
_cell.angle_beta   90.00
_cell.angle_gamma   90.00
#
_symmetry.space_group_name_H-M   'P 1'
#
loop_
_entity.id
_entity.type
_entity.pdbx_description
1 polymer ?
#
loop_
_entity_poly.entity_id
_entity_poly.type
_entity_poly.pdbx_seq_one_letter_code
_entity_poly.pdbx_strand_id
1 'polypeptide(L)'
;LLPNIRVMQGVGHFMFNYYSEGKKFPHRICCIVTLLLLLLQYGMMAVNLMMESDDVDDLTANTITMLFFLHPIVKMIYFPVRSKIFYKTLAIWNNPNSHPLFAESNARFHALAITKMRRLLFCVAGATIFSVISWTGITFIEDSVKRITDPETNETTIIPIPRLMIRTFYPFNAMSGAGHVFALIYQFYYLVISMAVSNSLDVLFCSWLLFACEQLQHLKAIMKPLMELSATLDTVVPNSGEL
;
A
#
# COMPACT_ATOMS: atom_id res chain seq x y z
N LEU A 1 -13.28 -5.50 -5.66
CA LEU A 1 -12.03 -5.28 -4.89
C LEU A 1 -11.74 -6.34 -3.81
N LEU A 2 -12.45 -7.48 -3.77
CA LEU A 2 -12.31 -8.44 -2.66
C LEU A 2 -10.87 -8.88 -2.35
N PRO A 3 -10.03 -9.28 -3.33
CA PRO A 3 -8.64 -9.65 -3.03
C PRO A 3 -7.83 -8.51 -2.40
N ASN A 4 -7.99 -7.29 -2.93
CA ASN A 4 -7.32 -6.10 -2.42
C ASN A 4 -7.77 -5.78 -0.97
N ILE A 5 -9.07 -5.88 -0.69
CA ILE A 5 -9.62 -5.67 0.67
C ILE A 5 -9.08 -6.72 1.66
N ARG A 6 -8.94 -7.98 1.24
CA ARG A 6 -8.40 -9.04 2.12
C ARG A 6 -6.92 -8.85 2.41
N VAL A 7 -6.14 -8.45 1.42
CA VAL A 7 -4.73 -8.09 1.61
C VAL A 7 -4.62 -6.89 2.56
N MET A 8 -5.44 -5.84 2.34
CA MET A 8 -5.47 -4.65 3.19
C MET A 8 -5.80 -4.98 4.65
N GLN A 9 -6.75 -5.88 4.89
CA GLN A 9 -7.06 -6.37 6.23
C GLN A 9 -5.90 -7.19 6.81
N GLY A 10 -5.39 -8.15 6.04
CA GLY A 10 -4.32 -9.05 6.49
C GLY A 10 -3.01 -8.35 6.81
N VAL A 11 -2.67 -7.27 6.10
CA VAL A 11 -1.46 -6.47 6.35
C VAL A 11 -1.61 -5.52 7.56
N GLY A 12 -2.83 -5.33 8.05
CA GLY A 12 -3.09 -4.66 9.32
C GLY A 12 -3.84 -3.33 9.24
N HIS A 13 -4.27 -2.84 8.07
CA HIS A 13 -5.12 -1.64 8.01
C HIS A 13 -6.38 -1.84 8.84
N PHE A 14 -6.86 -0.76 9.48
CA PHE A 14 -8.01 -0.80 10.40
C PHE A 14 -9.34 -0.87 9.64
N MET A 15 -9.48 -1.87 8.75
CA MET A 15 -10.59 -2.06 7.83
C MET A 15 -11.57 -3.13 8.33
N PHE A 16 -12.44 -2.76 9.28
CA PHE A 16 -13.23 -3.73 10.05
C PHE A 16 -14.67 -4.00 9.57
N ASN A 17 -15.04 -3.54 8.36
CA ASN A 17 -16.45 -3.53 7.93
C ASN A 17 -16.83 -4.57 6.85
N TYR A 18 -15.86 -5.32 6.31
CA TYR A 18 -16.11 -6.25 5.19
C TYR A 18 -15.88 -7.73 5.55
N TYR A 19 -16.15 -8.13 6.79
CA TYR A 19 -16.16 -9.54 7.22
C TYR A 19 -17.05 -9.72 8.45
N SER A 20 -17.30 -10.98 8.80
CA SER A 20 -18.19 -11.40 9.89
C SER A 20 -17.81 -10.76 11.24
N GLU A 21 -18.82 -10.36 12.00
CA GLU A 21 -18.68 -9.69 13.29
C GLU A 21 -17.81 -10.49 14.27
N GLY A 22 -18.04 -11.80 14.40
CA GLY A 22 -17.27 -12.64 15.33
C GLY A 22 -15.77 -12.74 15.07
N LYS A 23 -15.27 -12.28 13.92
CA LYS A 23 -13.82 -12.20 13.61
C LYS A 23 -13.22 -10.82 13.90
N LYS A 24 -14.04 -9.81 14.23
CA LYS A 24 -13.59 -8.41 14.40
C LYS A 24 -12.72 -8.25 15.62
N PHE A 25 -13.12 -8.80 16.77
CA PHE A 25 -12.37 -8.61 18.00
C PHE A 25 -10.94 -9.18 17.93
N PRO A 26 -10.71 -10.45 17.52
CA PRO A 26 -9.35 -10.97 17.36
C PRO A 26 -8.51 -10.19 16.33
N HIS A 27 -9.14 -9.81 15.21
CA HIS A 27 -8.46 -9.05 14.16
C HIS A 27 -8.06 -7.64 14.62
N ARG A 28 -8.89 -6.97 15.42
CA ARG A 28 -8.57 -5.65 15.99
C ARG A 28 -7.34 -5.70 16.88
N ILE A 29 -7.20 -6.75 17.70
CA ILE A 29 -6.00 -6.95 18.53
C ILE A 29 -4.78 -7.09 17.63
N CYS A 30 -4.86 -7.93 16.59
CA CYS A 30 -3.77 -8.10 15.61
C CYS A 30 -3.35 -6.75 15.00
N CYS A 31 -4.29 -5.95 14.49
CA CYS A 31 -3.99 -4.65 13.89
C CYS A 31 -3.31 -3.67 14.88
N ILE A 32 -3.72 -3.66 16.15
CA ILE A 32 -3.11 -2.80 17.18
C ILE A 32 -1.69 -3.26 17.50
N VAL A 33 -1.46 -4.56 17.65
CA VAL A 33 -0.12 -5.11 17.87
C VAL A 33 0.79 -4.84 16.68
N THR A 34 0.30 -5.00 15.44
CA THR A 34 1.07 -4.66 14.23
C THR A 34 1.44 -3.18 14.20
N LEU A 35 0.51 -2.27 14.53
CA LEU A 35 0.83 -0.83 14.62
C LEU A 35 1.87 -0.55 15.71
N LEU A 36 1.76 -1.18 16.88
CA LEU A 36 2.73 -1.04 17.96
C LEU A 36 4.12 -1.52 17.53
N LEU A 37 4.20 -2.67 16.85
CA LEU A 37 5.45 -3.20 16.30
C LEU A 37 6.03 -2.28 15.22
N LEU A 38 5.20 -1.63 14.40
CA LEU A 38 5.68 -0.63 13.43
C LEU A 38 6.24 0.61 14.14
N LEU A 39 5.51 1.15 15.11
CA LEU A 39 5.94 2.34 15.85
C LEU A 39 7.17 2.10 16.70
N LEU A 40 7.32 0.90 17.29
CA LEU A 40 8.51 0.54 18.04
C LEU A 40 9.75 0.62 17.14
N GLN A 41 9.76 -0.13 16.04
CA GLN A 41 10.89 -0.13 15.11
C GLN A 41 11.16 1.27 14.54
N TYR A 42 10.13 2.03 14.18
CA TYR A 42 10.27 3.39 13.68
C TYR A 42 10.85 4.35 14.74
N GLY A 43 10.44 4.21 16.00
CA GLY A 43 10.98 4.98 17.12
C GLY A 43 12.46 4.66 17.37
N MET A 44 12.86 3.39 17.24
CA MET A 44 14.26 3.00 17.35
C MET A 44 15.13 3.60 16.23
N MET A 45 14.59 3.80 15.03
CA MET A 45 15.28 4.52 13.95
C MET A 45 15.52 5.99 14.30
N ALA A 46 14.55 6.64 14.96
CA ALA A 46 14.69 8.03 15.40
C ALA A 46 15.80 8.19 16.45
N VAL A 47 15.93 7.23 17.38
CA VAL A 47 17.05 7.20 18.33
C VAL A 47 18.37 7.02 17.58
N ASN A 48 18.45 6.13 16.59
CA ASN A 48 19.63 5.97 15.76
C ASN A 48 20.03 7.27 15.04
N LEU A 49 19.06 7.95 14.43
CA LEU A 49 19.27 9.22 13.74
C LEU A 49 19.80 10.30 14.68
N MET A 50 19.28 10.37 15.91
CA MET A 50 19.71 11.35 16.91
C MET A 50 21.13 11.07 17.42
N MET A 51 21.46 9.80 17.66
CA MET A 51 22.78 9.39 18.15
C MET A 51 23.87 9.53 17.09
N GLU A 52 23.54 9.27 15.82
CA GLU A 52 24.46 9.33 14.67
C GLU A 52 24.37 10.68 13.91
N SER A 53 23.97 11.75 14.60
CA SER A 53 23.71 13.05 13.97
C SER A 53 24.96 13.87 13.63
N ASP A 54 26.13 13.45 14.11
CA ASP A 54 27.40 14.16 13.96
C ASP A 54 28.02 13.98 12.56
N ASP A 55 27.75 12.84 11.92
CA ASP A 55 28.22 12.52 10.58
C ASP A 55 27.12 12.84 9.56
N VAL A 56 27.40 13.75 8.62
CA VAL A 56 26.43 14.26 7.64
C VAL A 56 25.98 13.16 6.68
N ASP A 57 26.87 12.25 6.30
CA ASP A 57 26.52 11.16 5.37
C ASP A 57 25.59 10.16 6.04
N ASP A 58 25.88 9.81 7.30
CA ASP A 58 25.02 8.94 8.10
C ASP A 58 23.70 9.60 8.48
N LEU A 59 23.71 10.91 8.78
CA LEU A 59 22.52 11.69 9.04
C LEU A 59 21.58 11.65 7.82
N THR A 60 22.11 11.88 6.62
CA THR A 60 21.30 11.86 5.39
C THR A 60 20.81 10.46 5.04
N ALA A 61 21.65 9.43 5.16
CA ALA A 61 21.25 8.04 4.92
C ALA A 61 20.14 7.57 5.88
N ASN A 62 20.28 7.86 7.18
CA ASN A 62 19.26 7.55 8.19
C ASN A 62 17.99 8.40 8.01
N THR A 63 18.13 9.65 7.57
CA THR A 63 16.98 10.52 7.25
C THR A 63 16.17 9.96 6.08
N ILE A 64 16.82 9.54 5.00
CA ILE A 64 16.13 8.96 3.83
C ILE A 64 15.38 7.68 4.24
N THR A 65 16.00 6.80 5.01
CA THR A 65 15.33 5.56 5.46
C THR A 65 14.16 5.85 6.40
N MET A 66 14.30 6.81 7.31
CA MET A 66 13.21 7.25 8.19
C MET A 66 12.06 7.91 7.39
N LEU A 67 12.36 8.73 6.38
CA LEU A 67 11.35 9.31 5.49
C LEU A 67 10.70 8.25 4.59
N PHE A 68 11.45 7.25 4.13
CA PHE A 68 10.92 6.14 3.35
C PHE A 68 9.83 5.40 4.15
N PHE A 69 10.14 5.03 5.39
CA PHE A 69 9.20 4.33 6.27
C PHE A 69 8.14 5.22 6.93
N LEU A 70 8.23 6.55 6.79
CA LEU A 70 7.17 7.45 7.23
C LEU A 70 5.87 7.26 6.43
N HIS A 71 5.94 6.97 5.12
CA HIS A 71 4.74 6.78 4.29
C HIS A 71 3.83 5.65 4.81
N PRO A 72 4.33 4.43 5.07
CA PRO A 72 3.57 3.37 5.73
C PRO A 72 2.87 3.80 7.02
N ILE A 73 3.57 4.51 7.92
CA ILE A 73 3.03 4.96 9.21
C ILE A 73 1.88 5.95 9.00
N VAL A 74 2.10 6.95 8.15
CA VAL A 74 1.07 7.95 7.82
C VAL A 74 -0.16 7.28 7.20
N LYS A 75 0.04 6.37 6.24
CA LYS A 75 -1.07 5.67 5.55
C LYS A 75 -1.84 4.74 6.50
N MET A 76 -1.15 4.09 7.42
CA MET A 76 -1.73 3.22 8.45
C MET A 76 -2.67 4.01 9.39
N ILE A 77 -2.32 5.26 9.71
CA ILE A 77 -3.14 6.16 10.55
C ILE A 77 -4.20 6.89 9.72
N TYR A 78 -3.90 7.24 8.47
CA TYR A 78 -4.81 7.95 7.58
C TYR A 78 -6.11 7.18 7.35
N PHE A 79 -6.02 5.86 7.15
CA PHE A 79 -7.19 5.01 6.92
C PHE A 79 -8.22 5.07 8.07
N PRO A 80 -7.87 4.81 9.36
CA PRO A 80 -8.83 4.94 10.47
C PRO A 80 -9.28 6.38 10.70
N VAL A 81 -8.43 7.39 10.54
CA VAL A 81 -8.81 8.81 10.73
C VAL A 81 -9.85 9.27 9.71
N ARG A 82 -9.70 8.90 8.44
CA ARG A 82 -10.64 9.26 7.35
C ARG A 82 -11.58 8.11 6.96
N SER A 83 -11.75 7.15 7.86
CA SER A 83 -12.41 5.86 7.61
C SER A 83 -13.82 5.97 7.02
N LYS A 84 -14.64 6.91 7.52
CA LYS A 84 -16.01 7.10 7.03
C LYS A 84 -16.07 7.41 5.52
N ILE A 85 -15.07 8.12 4.99
CA ILE A 85 -15.02 8.47 3.57
C ILE A 85 -14.60 7.27 2.73
N PHE A 86 -13.63 6.48 3.20
CA PHE A 86 -13.26 5.22 2.55
C PHE A 86 -14.44 4.24 2.44
N TYR A 87 -15.23 4.11 3.51
CA TYR A 87 -16.42 3.25 3.44
C TYR A 87 -17.51 3.84 2.56
N LYS A 88 -17.67 5.16 2.55
CA LYS A 88 -18.61 5.84 1.63
C LYS A 88 -18.23 5.60 0.17
N THR A 89 -16.96 5.73 -0.20
CA THR A 89 -16.50 5.50 -1.57
C THR A 89 -16.63 4.04 -1.97
N LEU A 90 -16.35 3.09 -1.08
CA LEU A 90 -16.55 1.67 -1.36
C LEU A 90 -18.03 1.29 -1.49
N ALA A 91 -18.92 1.98 -0.77
CA ALA A 91 -20.36 1.73 -0.82
C ALA A 91 -21.09 2.50 -1.92
N ILE A 92 -20.43 3.44 -2.61
CA ILE A 92 -21.09 4.32 -3.60
C ILE A 92 -21.67 3.54 -4.79
N TRP A 93 -21.08 2.39 -5.10
CA TRP A 93 -21.47 1.55 -6.23
C TRP A 93 -22.39 0.39 -5.83
N ASN A 94 -22.94 0.38 -4.61
CA ASN A 94 -23.86 -0.67 -4.17
C ASN A 94 -25.25 -0.57 -4.82
N ASN A 95 -25.59 0.58 -5.39
CA ASN A 95 -26.81 0.78 -6.17
C ASN A 95 -26.49 1.49 -7.50
N PRO A 96 -25.91 0.78 -8.48
CA PRO A 96 -25.57 1.37 -9.76
C PRO A 96 -26.81 1.57 -10.63
N ASN A 97 -26.83 2.62 -11.44
CA ASN A 97 -27.86 2.77 -12.48
C ASN A 97 -27.70 1.66 -13.53
N SER A 98 -28.81 1.12 -14.01
CA SER A 98 -28.82 0.05 -15.02
C SER A 98 -29.95 0.28 -16.01
N HIS A 99 -29.64 0.16 -17.31
CA HIS A 99 -30.61 0.24 -18.39
C HIS A 99 -30.66 -1.11 -19.11
N PRO A 100 -31.84 -1.76 -19.25
CA PRO A 100 -31.96 -3.11 -19.81
C PRO A 100 -31.26 -3.29 -21.17
N LEU A 101 -31.38 -2.30 -22.06
CA LEU A 101 -30.80 -2.33 -23.41
C LEU A 101 -29.26 -2.27 -23.44
N PHE A 102 -28.63 -1.72 -22.39
CA PHE A 102 -27.17 -1.53 -22.33
C PHE A 102 -26.49 -2.39 -21.26
N ALA A 103 -27.25 -3.29 -20.63
CA ALA A 103 -26.77 -4.15 -19.54
C ALA A 103 -25.65 -5.10 -19.99
N GLU A 104 -25.68 -5.57 -21.24
CA GLU A 104 -24.63 -6.41 -21.82
C GLU A 104 -23.28 -5.69 -21.88
N SER A 105 -23.28 -4.44 -22.38
CA SER A 105 -22.09 -3.59 -22.41
C SER A 105 -21.57 -3.32 -20.99
N ASN A 106 -22.47 -3.02 -20.06
CA ASN A 106 -22.11 -2.79 -18.66
C ASN A 106 -21.41 -4.03 -18.05
N ALA A 107 -21.97 -5.22 -18.22
CA ALA A 107 -21.39 -6.47 -17.71
C ALA A 107 -19.99 -6.74 -18.29
N ARG A 108 -19.79 -6.49 -19.59
CA ARG A 108 -18.50 -6.63 -20.26
C ARG A 108 -17.42 -5.73 -19.63
N PHE A 109 -17.69 -4.43 -19.52
CA PHE A 109 -16.72 -3.49 -18.95
C PHE A 109 -16.56 -3.64 -17.43
N HIS A 110 -17.60 -4.10 -16.72
CA HIS A 110 -17.50 -4.44 -15.31
C HIS A 110 -16.52 -5.60 -15.07
N ALA A 111 -16.64 -6.68 -15.84
CA ALA A 111 -15.70 -7.81 -15.76
C ALA A 111 -14.28 -7.41 -16.19
N LEU A 112 -14.15 -6.58 -17.22
CA LEU A 112 -12.85 -6.03 -17.66
C LEU A 112 -12.18 -5.20 -16.55
N ALA A 113 -12.93 -4.35 -15.87
CA ALA A 113 -12.44 -3.60 -14.73
C ALA A 113 -11.95 -4.55 -13.62
N ILE A 114 -12.73 -5.57 -13.27
CA ILE A 114 -12.34 -6.53 -12.23
C ILE A 114 -11.03 -7.25 -12.59
N THR A 115 -10.86 -7.70 -13.84
CA THR A 115 -9.63 -8.39 -14.25
C THR A 115 -8.41 -7.48 -14.15
N LYS A 116 -8.51 -6.25 -14.66
CA LYS A 116 -7.42 -5.25 -14.59
C LYS A 116 -7.11 -4.81 -13.15
N MET A 117 -8.12 -4.62 -12.31
CA MET A 117 -7.93 -4.30 -10.89
C MET A 117 -7.21 -5.43 -10.13
N ARG A 118 -7.55 -6.70 -10.41
CA ARG A 118 -6.85 -7.85 -9.82
C ARG A 118 -5.43 -7.98 -10.36
N ARG A 119 -5.23 -7.77 -11.66
CA ARG A 119 -3.90 -7.79 -12.28
C ARG A 119 -3.00 -6.71 -11.69
N LEU A 120 -3.52 -5.50 -11.48
CA LEU A 120 -2.79 -4.41 -10.84
C LEU A 120 -2.30 -4.82 -9.44
N LEU A 121 -3.18 -5.42 -8.63
CA LEU A 121 -2.80 -5.93 -7.31
C LEU A 121 -1.67 -6.97 -7.40
N PHE A 122 -1.74 -7.92 -8.34
CA PHE A 122 -0.69 -8.94 -8.48
C PHE A 122 0.63 -8.34 -8.95
N CYS A 123 0.62 -7.39 -9.88
CA CYS A 123 1.84 -6.72 -10.33
C CYS A 123 2.49 -5.92 -9.19
N VAL A 124 1.70 -5.11 -8.46
CA VAL A 124 2.26 -4.27 -7.39
C VAL A 124 2.69 -5.11 -6.19
N ALA A 125 1.87 -6.06 -5.74
CA ALA A 125 2.24 -6.95 -4.64
C ALA A 125 3.49 -7.79 -4.99
N GLY A 126 3.56 -8.32 -6.22
CA GLY A 126 4.74 -9.02 -6.73
C GLY A 126 5.99 -8.14 -6.73
N ALA A 127 5.88 -6.89 -7.21
CA ALA A 127 6.99 -5.93 -7.18
C ALA A 127 7.42 -5.57 -5.75
N THR A 128 6.48 -5.47 -4.80
CA THR A 128 6.85 -5.23 -3.40
C THR A 128 7.58 -6.40 -2.77
N ILE A 129 7.16 -7.63 -3.04
CA ILE A 129 7.87 -8.83 -2.56
C ILE A 129 9.26 -8.89 -3.20
N PHE A 130 9.37 -8.61 -4.49
CA PHE A 130 10.67 -8.51 -5.16
C PHE A 130 11.56 -7.47 -4.46
N SER A 131 11.05 -6.27 -4.19
CA SER A 131 11.80 -5.22 -3.51
C SER A 131 12.22 -5.58 -2.08
N VAL A 132 11.38 -6.32 -1.34
CA VAL A 132 11.74 -6.88 -0.02
C VAL A 132 12.96 -7.79 -0.17
N ILE A 133 12.89 -8.75 -1.10
CA ILE A 133 13.98 -9.70 -1.35
C ILE A 133 15.24 -8.96 -1.81
N SER A 134 15.12 -7.96 -2.69
CA SER A 134 16.24 -7.14 -3.13
C SER A 134 16.93 -6.45 -1.95
N TRP A 135 16.16 -5.86 -1.03
CA TRP A 135 16.72 -5.22 0.17
C TRP A 135 17.43 -6.23 1.08
N THR A 136 16.85 -7.43 1.24
CA THR A 136 17.49 -8.51 2.01
C THR A 136 18.77 -9.03 1.37
N GLY A 137 18.80 -9.14 0.04
CA GLY A 137 19.96 -9.58 -0.71
C GLY A 137 21.12 -8.60 -0.58
N ILE A 138 20.84 -7.30 -0.72
CA ILE A 138 21.85 -6.24 -0.58
C ILE A 138 22.44 -6.25 0.85
N THR A 139 21.58 -6.34 1.86
CA THR A 139 22.00 -6.44 3.27
C THR A 139 23.00 -7.58 3.50
N PHE A 140 22.84 -8.70 2.79
CA PHE A 140 23.71 -9.86 2.96
C PHE A 140 24.94 -9.91 2.05
N ILE A 141 25.08 -9.00 1.08
CA ILE A 141 26.25 -8.98 0.17
C ILE A 141 27.27 -7.92 0.58
N GLU A 142 26.84 -6.84 1.25
CA GLU A 142 27.71 -5.73 1.63
C GLU A 142 28.40 -5.94 3.00
N ASP A 143 29.62 -5.43 3.12
CA ASP A 143 30.38 -5.39 4.37
C ASP A 143 29.81 -4.33 5.32
N SER A 144 29.50 -4.74 6.54
CA SER A 144 28.85 -3.89 7.55
C SER A 144 29.88 -3.05 8.32
N VAL A 145 30.44 -2.03 7.67
CA VAL A 145 31.43 -1.11 8.25
C VAL A 145 31.02 0.35 8.11
N LYS A 146 31.26 1.16 9.15
CA LYS A 146 31.14 2.63 9.13
C LYS A 146 32.52 3.25 9.08
N ARG A 147 32.68 4.33 8.30
CA ARG A 147 33.91 5.13 8.26
C ARG A 147 33.65 6.42 9.04
N ILE A 148 34.46 6.69 10.06
CA ILE A 148 34.42 7.93 10.82
C ILE A 148 35.70 8.69 10.50
N THR A 149 35.57 9.95 10.11
CA THR A 149 36.71 10.84 9.92
C THR A 149 36.84 11.70 11.17
N ASP A 150 37.98 11.63 11.85
CA ASP A 150 38.22 12.44 13.06
C ASP A 150 38.42 13.91 12.67
N PRO A 151 37.60 14.85 13.17
CA PRO A 151 37.69 16.27 12.84
C PRO A 151 38.99 16.94 13.33
N GLU A 152 39.71 16.37 14.30
CA GLU A 152 40.96 16.94 14.81
C GLU A 152 42.20 16.43 14.07
N THR A 153 42.22 15.15 13.70
CA THR A 153 43.41 14.49 13.10
C THR A 153 43.27 14.23 11.60
N ASN A 154 42.07 14.37 11.02
CA ASN A 154 41.71 13.97 9.65
C ASN A 154 41.98 12.49 9.33
N GLU A 155 42.17 11.63 10.34
CA GLU A 155 42.34 10.20 10.14
C GLU A 155 40.98 9.51 9.98
N THR A 156 40.87 8.62 8.99
CA THR A 156 39.66 7.82 8.77
C THR A 156 39.77 6.50 9.54
N THR A 157 38.94 6.31 10.55
CA THR A 157 38.81 5.05 11.28
C THR A 157 37.61 4.25 10.75
N ILE A 158 37.81 2.94 10.57
CA ILE A 158 36.76 2.03 10.10
C ILE A 158 36.27 1.23 11.30
N ILE A 159 35.01 1.45 11.70
CA ILE A 159 34.38 0.72 12.79
C ILE A 159 33.39 -0.32 12.25
N PRO A 160 33.36 -1.54 12.81
CA PRO A 160 32.35 -2.52 12.44
C PRO A 160 30.98 -2.08 12.97
N ILE A 161 29.93 -2.21 12.15
CA ILE A 161 28.54 -1.93 12.52
C ILE A 161 27.70 -3.22 12.48
N PRO A 162 26.59 -3.32 13.25
CA PRO A 162 25.80 -4.54 13.28
C PRO A 162 25.11 -4.75 11.94
N ARG A 163 25.19 -5.98 11.41
CA ARG A 163 24.65 -6.33 10.10
C ARG A 163 23.13 -6.44 10.11
N LEU A 164 22.47 -5.30 10.04
CA LEU A 164 21.02 -5.19 10.13
C LEU A 164 20.41 -4.85 8.77
N MET A 165 19.16 -5.27 8.56
CA MET A 165 18.36 -4.90 7.40
C MET A 165 18.15 -3.39 7.36
N ILE A 166 17.89 -2.80 8.52
CA ILE A 166 17.73 -1.35 8.68
C ILE A 166 18.65 -0.93 9.82
N ARG A 167 19.53 0.04 9.56
CA ARG A 167 20.41 0.63 10.57
C ARG A 167 19.54 1.31 11.63
N THR A 168 19.57 0.76 12.84
CA THR A 168 18.78 1.25 13.96
C THR A 168 19.45 0.88 15.27
N PHE A 169 19.16 1.65 16.32
CA PHE A 169 19.55 1.32 17.67
C PHE A 169 18.68 0.18 18.21
N TYR A 170 19.26 -0.67 19.06
CA TYR A 170 18.53 -1.60 19.92
C TYR A 170 19.07 -1.52 21.36
N PRO A 171 18.23 -1.73 22.39
CA PRO A 171 18.71 -1.73 23.78
C PRO A 171 19.62 -2.94 24.10
N PHE A 172 19.61 -3.97 23.26
CA PHE A 172 20.48 -5.14 23.35
C PHE A 172 21.57 -5.08 22.27
N ASN A 173 22.68 -5.78 22.49
CA ASN A 173 23.76 -5.84 21.53
C ASN A 173 23.33 -6.61 20.26
N ALA A 174 23.27 -5.91 19.12
CA ALA A 174 22.91 -6.46 17.83
C ALA A 174 24.13 -6.82 16.95
N MET A 175 25.36 -6.69 17.46
CA MET A 175 26.59 -7.06 16.75
C MET A 175 26.78 -8.57 16.63
N SER A 176 26.36 -9.33 17.66
CA SER A 176 26.54 -10.78 17.73
C SER A 176 25.49 -11.45 18.62
N GLY A 177 25.37 -12.78 18.50
CA GLY A 177 24.52 -13.61 19.37
C GLY A 177 23.08 -13.78 18.93
N ALA A 178 22.27 -14.44 19.75
CA ALA A 178 20.87 -14.78 19.44
C ALA A 178 19.96 -13.54 19.26
N GLY A 179 20.28 -12.43 19.94
CA GLY A 179 19.55 -11.16 19.81
C GLY A 179 19.62 -10.57 18.40
N HIS A 180 20.74 -10.78 17.69
CA HIS A 180 20.90 -10.34 16.31
C HIS A 180 19.94 -11.04 15.34
N VAL A 181 19.80 -12.37 15.46
CA VAL A 181 18.90 -13.15 14.60
C VAL A 181 17.44 -12.74 14.85
N PHE A 182 17.08 -12.52 16.11
CA PHE A 182 15.75 -12.00 16.45
C PHE A 182 15.48 -10.64 15.81
N ALA A 183 16.44 -9.71 15.90
CA ALA A 183 16.34 -8.40 15.26
C ALA A 183 16.18 -8.50 13.73
N LEU A 184 16.92 -9.39 13.07
CA LEU A 184 16.79 -9.59 11.62
C LEU A 184 15.41 -10.12 11.21
N ILE A 185 14.87 -11.11 11.93
CA ILE A 185 13.53 -11.64 11.65
C ILE A 185 12.47 -10.56 11.88
N TYR A 186 12.61 -9.79 12.97
CA TYR A 186 11.72 -8.68 13.26
C TYR A 186 11.79 -7.57 12.21
N GLN A 187 12.99 -7.20 11.75
CA GLN A 187 13.17 -6.20 10.69
C GLN A 187 12.67 -6.70 9.34
N PHE A 188 12.82 -7.98 9.04
CA PHE A 188 12.23 -8.58 7.84
C PHE A 188 10.70 -8.47 7.86
N TYR A 189 10.07 -8.82 9.00
CA TYR A 189 8.64 -8.62 9.21
C TYR A 189 8.25 -7.14 9.06
N TYR A 190 9.00 -6.23 9.69
CA TYR A 190 8.76 -4.79 9.61
C TYR A 190 8.83 -4.29 8.18
N LEU A 191 9.84 -4.71 7.40
CA LEU A 191 10.04 -4.29 6.03
C LEU A 191 8.90 -4.79 5.12
N VAL A 192 8.55 -6.08 5.24
CA VAL A 192 7.42 -6.67 4.50
C VAL A 192 6.12 -5.95 4.81
N ILE A 193 5.78 -5.78 6.09
CA ILE A 193 4.52 -5.15 6.49
C ILE A 193 4.50 -3.67 6.13
N SER A 194 5.58 -2.92 6.35
CA SER A 194 5.64 -1.50 6.02
C SER A 194 5.45 -1.27 4.52
N MET A 195 6.17 -2.02 3.69
CA MET A 195 6.05 -1.89 2.25
C MET A 195 4.67 -2.35 1.77
N ALA A 196 4.14 -3.45 2.29
CA ALA A 196 2.83 -3.96 1.90
C ALA A 196 1.68 -3.05 2.37
N VAL A 197 1.75 -2.46 3.58
CA VAL A 197 0.67 -1.62 4.13
C VAL A 197 0.56 -0.31 3.34
N SER A 198 1.69 0.30 2.98
CA SER A 198 1.69 1.48 2.12
C SER A 198 1.11 1.17 0.75
N ASN A 199 1.68 0.17 0.07
CA ASN A 199 1.30 -0.18 -1.29
C ASN A 199 -0.13 -0.73 -1.38
N SER A 200 -0.64 -1.40 -0.34
CA SER A 200 -2.04 -1.86 -0.33
C SER A 200 -3.03 -0.69 -0.39
N LEU A 201 -2.77 0.40 0.34
CA LEU A 201 -3.63 1.58 0.30
C LEU A 201 -3.51 2.33 -1.02
N ASP A 202 -2.31 2.40 -1.59
CA ASP A 202 -2.07 3.02 -2.90
C ASP A 202 -2.77 2.23 -4.01
N VAL A 203 -2.69 0.89 -3.98
CA VAL A 203 -3.42 0.03 -4.92
C VAL A 203 -4.93 0.18 -4.77
N LEU A 204 -5.46 0.40 -3.55
CA LEU A 204 -6.88 0.70 -3.37
C LEU A 204 -7.29 1.96 -4.14
N PHE A 205 -6.56 3.06 -3.94
CA PHE A 205 -6.83 4.31 -4.63
C PHE A 205 -6.68 4.17 -6.15
N CYS A 206 -5.56 3.61 -6.62
CA CYS A 206 -5.32 3.38 -8.05
C CYS A 206 -6.36 2.45 -8.68
N SER A 207 -6.86 1.45 -7.94
CA SER A 207 -7.92 0.57 -8.42
C SER A 207 -9.27 1.28 -8.56
N TRP A 208 -9.56 2.29 -7.73
CA TRP A 208 -10.77 3.11 -7.91
C TRP A 208 -10.70 3.93 -9.19
N LEU A 209 -9.56 4.53 -9.48
CA LEU A 209 -9.35 5.26 -10.73
C LEU A 209 -9.44 4.33 -11.94
N LEU A 210 -8.85 3.14 -11.85
CA LEU A 210 -8.94 2.13 -12.89
C LEU A 210 -10.40 1.69 -13.13
N PHE A 211 -11.17 1.48 -12.07
CA PHE A 211 -12.59 1.17 -12.18
C PHE A 211 -13.35 2.30 -12.88
N ALA A 212 -13.17 3.54 -12.43
CA ALA A 212 -13.82 4.71 -13.06
C ALA A 212 -13.43 4.86 -14.54
N CYS A 213 -12.17 4.62 -14.88
CA CYS A 213 -11.68 4.67 -16.26
C CYS A 213 -12.43 3.67 -17.17
N GLU A 214 -12.56 2.41 -16.74
CA GLU A 214 -13.30 1.40 -17.52
C GLU A 214 -14.81 1.69 -17.57
N GLN A 215 -15.38 2.29 -16.51
CA GLN A 215 -16.78 2.74 -16.52
C GLN A 215 -17.01 3.93 -17.46
N LEU A 216 -16.06 4.85 -17.59
CA LEU A 216 -16.11 5.91 -18.60
C LEU A 216 -15.92 5.36 -20.01
N GLN A 217 -15.11 4.31 -20.18
CA GLN A 217 -14.96 3.63 -21.47
C GLN A 217 -16.27 2.92 -21.88
N HIS A 218 -16.97 2.30 -20.92
CA HIS A 218 -18.34 1.82 -21.11
C HIS A 218 -19.27 2.95 -21.58
N LEU A 219 -19.26 4.09 -20.89
CA LEU A 219 -20.09 5.24 -21.24
C LEU A 219 -19.82 5.76 -22.67
N LYS A 220 -18.56 5.75 -23.11
CA LYS A 220 -18.21 6.08 -24.49
C LYS A 220 -18.76 5.06 -25.49
N ALA A 221 -18.73 3.78 -25.15
CA ALA A 221 -19.20 2.71 -26.04
C ALA A 221 -20.72 2.71 -26.24
N ILE A 222 -21.51 3.16 -25.24
CA ILE A 222 -22.97 3.26 -25.35
C ILE A 222 -23.43 4.51 -26.12
N MET A 223 -22.56 5.50 -26.31
CA MET A 223 -22.94 6.77 -26.95
C MET A 223 -23.36 6.60 -28.42
N LYS A 224 -22.69 5.71 -29.17
CA LYS A 224 -23.05 5.43 -30.56
C LYS A 224 -24.41 4.73 -30.70
N PRO A 225 -24.67 3.59 -30.02
CA PRO A 225 -26.01 2.98 -30.03
C PRO A 225 -27.12 3.92 -29.57
N LEU A 226 -26.84 4.78 -28.58
CA LEU A 226 -27.81 5.76 -28.08
C LEU A 226 -28.15 6.83 -29.13
N MET A 227 -27.16 7.29 -29.90
CA MET A 227 -27.39 8.19 -31.03
C MET A 227 -28.15 7.53 -32.19
N GLU A 228 -27.92 6.23 -32.45
CA GLU A 228 -28.66 5.48 -33.47
C GLU A 228 -30.13 5.29 -33.07
N LEU A 229 -30.42 5.10 -31.78
CA LEU A 229 -31.77 5.05 -31.22
C LEU A 229 -32.50 6.41 -31.31
N SER A 230 -31.80 7.52 -31.07
CA SER A 230 -32.42 8.85 -31.24
C SER A 230 -32.73 9.14 -32.70
N ALA A 231 -31.83 8.80 -33.62
CA ALA A 231 -32.03 8.98 -35.05
C ALA A 231 -33.23 8.16 -35.59
N THR A 232 -33.46 6.95 -35.06
CA THR A 232 -34.63 6.15 -35.43
C THR A 232 -35.92 6.68 -34.82
N LEU A 233 -35.91 7.14 -33.56
CA LEU A 233 -37.10 7.77 -32.95
C LEU A 233 -37.50 9.08 -33.64
N ASP A 234 -36.54 9.91 -34.07
CA ASP A 234 -36.82 11.16 -34.79
C ASP A 234 -37.46 10.93 -36.16
N THR A 235 -37.32 9.73 -36.74
CA THR A 235 -37.98 9.35 -38.00
C THR A 235 -39.38 8.76 -37.82
N VAL A 236 -39.79 8.39 -36.60
CA VAL A 236 -41.15 7.94 -36.31
C VAL A 236 -42.01 9.17 -36.01
N VAL A 237 -42.52 9.80 -37.08
CA VAL A 237 -43.71 10.65 -36.96
C VAL A 237 -44.83 9.70 -36.51
N PRO A 238 -45.44 9.86 -35.32
CA PRO A 238 -46.65 9.11 -35.01
C PRO A 238 -47.65 9.47 -36.11
N ASN A 239 -48.16 8.48 -36.85
CA ASN A 239 -49.19 8.69 -37.86
C ASN A 239 -50.35 9.48 -37.24
N SER A 240 -50.31 10.80 -37.34
CA SER A 240 -51.39 11.73 -37.02
C SER A 240 -52.40 11.74 -38.18
N GLY A 241 -52.68 10.55 -38.72
CA GLY A 241 -53.41 10.35 -39.98
C GLY A 241 -54.60 9.39 -39.86
N GLU A 242 -54.95 8.94 -38.65
CA GLU A 242 -56.22 8.25 -38.40
C GLU A 242 -56.92 8.86 -37.17
N LEU A 243 -57.54 10.02 -37.41
CA LEU A 243 -58.67 10.57 -36.65
C LEU A 243 -59.71 11.06 -37.66
#